data_AF-X1T6I5-F1
#
_entry.id   AF-X1T6I5-F1
#
_cell.length_a   1.000
_cell.length_b   1.000
_cell.length_c   1.000
_cell.angle_alpha   90.00
_cell.angle_beta   90.00
_cell.angle_gamma   90.00
#
_symmetry.space_group_name_H-M   'P 1'
#
loop_
_entity.id
_entity.type
_entity.pdbx_description
1 polymer ?
#
loop_
_entity_poly.entity_id
_entity_poly.type
_entity_poly.pdbx_seq_one_letter_code
_entity_poly.pdbx_strand_id
1 'polypeptide(L)'
;MLKSIGKQGKLNPDLESRIKAADNLTEVEDLYLPYKPKKKTRASVARENGLEPLARIILKQKEVMIHEKAGEFISEKVPTAEQALQGARDIVAEWINENKQARDHVRRHFAREAQLTARVVPSMESEGIKYKDYFDFSGALDKCPSHRILALFRGEKEKVLRLD
;
A
#
# COMPACT_ATOMS: atom_id res chain seq x y z
N MET A 1 10.55 12.43 -12.15
CA MET A 1 10.26 10.99 -12.35
C MET A 1 10.89 10.45 -13.62
N LEU A 2 10.58 10.94 -14.82
CA LEU A 2 11.15 10.45 -16.09
C LEU A 2 12.70 10.38 -16.11
N LYS A 3 13.39 11.44 -15.65
CA LYS A 3 14.87 11.41 -15.50
C LYS A 3 15.38 10.27 -14.61
N SER A 4 14.65 9.94 -13.55
CA SER A 4 15.00 8.82 -12.64
C SER A 4 14.84 7.48 -13.33
N ILE A 5 13.74 7.28 -14.07
CA ILE A 5 13.46 6.04 -14.82
C ILE A 5 14.48 5.88 -15.95
N GLY A 6 14.80 6.97 -16.66
CA GLY A 6 15.80 6.99 -17.73
C GLY A 6 17.20 6.61 -17.24
N LYS A 7 17.63 7.12 -16.07
CA LYS A 7 18.90 6.72 -15.45
C LYS A 7 18.98 5.22 -15.10
N GLN A 8 17.85 4.54 -14.93
CA GLN A 8 17.80 3.10 -14.67
C GLN A 8 17.75 2.27 -15.97
N GLY A 9 17.70 2.90 -17.14
CA GLY A 9 17.54 2.22 -18.43
C GLY A 9 16.18 1.53 -18.60
N LYS A 10 15.18 1.91 -17.80
CA LYS A 10 13.84 1.30 -17.80
C LYS A 10 12.79 2.16 -18.50
N LEU A 11 13.15 3.35 -18.97
CA LEU A 11 12.24 4.24 -19.67
C LEU A 11 12.06 3.76 -21.11
N ASN A 12 10.85 3.33 -21.46
CA ASN A 12 10.48 2.98 -22.82
C ASN A 12 9.41 3.98 -23.35
N PRO A 13 9.19 4.04 -24.69
CA PRO A 13 8.26 4.99 -25.28
C PRO A 13 6.81 4.84 -24.79
N ASP A 14 6.36 3.61 -24.52
CA ASP A 14 5.01 3.33 -23.97
C ASP A 14 4.83 3.95 -22.58
N LEU A 15 5.78 3.70 -21.68
CA LEU A 15 5.76 4.23 -20.32
C LEU A 15 5.86 5.76 -20.30
N GLU A 16 6.71 6.34 -21.16
CA GLU A 16 6.80 7.80 -21.28
C GLU A 16 5.49 8.42 -21.76
N SER A 17 4.87 7.82 -22.78
CA SER A 17 3.57 8.26 -23.30
C SER A 17 2.49 8.18 -22.21
N ARG A 18 2.41 7.07 -21.48
CA ARG A 18 1.45 6.88 -20.39
C ARG A 18 1.63 7.85 -19.23
N ILE A 19 2.88 8.18 -18.87
CA ILE A 19 3.16 9.18 -17.83
C ILE A 19 2.74 10.58 -18.29
N LYS A 20 2.98 10.93 -19.57
CA LYS A 20 2.58 12.23 -20.14
C LYS A 20 1.07 12.38 -20.31
N ALA A 21 0.37 11.26 -20.53
CA ALA A 21 -1.07 11.22 -20.72
C ALA A 21 -1.88 11.02 -19.42
N ALA A 22 -1.20 10.89 -18.27
CA ALA A 22 -1.88 10.70 -16.98
C ALA A 22 -2.65 11.96 -16.55
N ASP A 23 -3.90 11.78 -16.14
CA ASP A 23 -4.82 12.90 -15.87
C ASP A 23 -4.62 13.54 -14.49
N ASN A 24 -3.97 12.82 -13.57
CA ASN A 24 -3.77 13.28 -12.20
C ASN A 24 -2.45 12.76 -11.60
N LEU A 25 -2.03 13.39 -10.49
CA LEU A 25 -0.79 13.06 -9.81
C LEU A 25 -0.76 11.61 -9.30
N THR A 26 -1.90 11.06 -8.88
CA THR A 26 -1.99 9.68 -8.38
C THR A 26 -1.62 8.66 -9.46
N GLU A 27 -2.12 8.85 -10.69
CA GLU A 27 -1.76 7.97 -11.81
C GLU A 27 -0.29 8.06 -12.17
N VAL A 28 0.28 9.27 -12.15
CA VAL A 28 1.71 9.48 -12.39
C VAL A 28 2.54 8.77 -11.32
N GLU A 29 2.14 8.86 -10.05
CA GLU A 29 2.82 8.18 -8.93
C GLU A 29 2.73 6.66 -9.05
N ASP A 30 1.59 6.12 -9.47
CA ASP A 30 1.40 4.67 -9.67
C ASP A 30 2.31 4.12 -10.77
N LEU A 31 2.41 4.84 -11.89
CA LEU A 31 3.29 4.47 -13.00
C LEU A 31 4.77 4.57 -12.59
N TYR A 32 5.11 5.49 -11.69
CA TYR A 32 6.47 5.66 -11.20
C TYR A 32 6.86 4.65 -10.10
N LEU A 33 5.90 4.10 -9.37
CA LEU A 33 6.14 3.31 -8.16
C LEU A 33 7.17 2.18 -8.34
N PRO A 34 7.11 1.34 -9.40
CA PRO A 34 8.08 0.25 -9.61
C PRO A 34 9.53 0.72 -9.83
N TYR A 35 9.70 1.99 -10.22
CA TYR A 35 11.00 2.61 -10.54
C TYR A 35 11.47 3.55 -9.43
N LYS A 36 10.66 3.76 -8.39
CA LYS A 36 11.02 4.62 -7.27
C LYS A 36 12.19 3.96 -6.53
N PRO A 37 13.34 4.64 -6.36
CA PRO A 37 14.46 4.08 -5.61
C PRO A 37 14.00 3.68 -4.20
N LYS A 38 14.21 2.42 -3.83
CA LYS A 38 13.84 1.89 -2.52
C LYS A 38 15.08 1.63 -1.68
N LYS A 39 14.97 1.87 -0.38
CA LYS A 39 15.89 1.29 0.60
C LYS A 39 15.79 -0.24 0.53
N LYS A 40 16.78 -0.95 1.08
CA LYS A 40 16.76 -2.42 1.18
C LYS A 40 15.46 -2.87 1.85
N THR A 41 14.56 -3.51 1.08
CA THR A 41 13.25 -4.00 1.54
C THR A 41 13.35 -5.50 1.85
N ARG A 42 12.37 -6.04 2.59
CA ARG A 42 12.29 -7.49 2.81
C ARG A 42 12.18 -8.26 1.48
N ALA A 43 11.40 -7.74 0.54
CA ALA A 43 11.29 -8.28 -0.81
C ALA A 43 12.61 -8.23 -1.59
N SER A 44 13.38 -7.13 -1.49
CA SER A 44 14.68 -7.03 -2.18
C SER A 44 15.68 -8.03 -1.61
N VAL A 45 15.74 -8.18 -0.29
CA VAL A 45 16.56 -9.20 0.40
C VAL A 45 16.14 -10.61 -0.03
N ALA A 46 14.84 -10.89 -0.10
CA ALA A 46 14.34 -12.18 -0.54
C ALA A 46 14.72 -12.51 -2.00
N ARG A 47 14.72 -11.51 -2.90
CA ARG A 47 15.22 -11.68 -4.28
C ARG A 47 16.74 -11.92 -4.32
N GLU A 48 17.50 -11.18 -3.52
CA GLU A 48 18.96 -11.40 -3.35
C GLU A 48 19.27 -12.82 -2.86
N ASN A 49 18.37 -13.41 -2.05
CA ASN A 49 18.44 -14.79 -1.57
C ASN A 49 17.85 -15.82 -2.55
N GLY A 50 17.45 -15.42 -3.76
CA GLY A 50 16.98 -16.35 -4.80
C GLY A 50 15.54 -16.84 -4.64
N LEU A 51 14.69 -16.16 -3.84
CA LEU A 51 13.32 -16.60 -3.56
C LEU A 51 12.27 -16.14 -4.59
N GLU A 52 12.67 -15.40 -5.62
CA GLU A 52 11.75 -14.93 -6.66
C GLU A 52 11.04 -16.07 -7.43
N PRO A 53 11.70 -17.18 -7.82
CA PRO A 53 11.00 -18.28 -8.48
C PRO A 53 9.92 -18.91 -7.58
N LEU A 54 10.17 -19.04 -6.27
CA LEU A 54 9.16 -19.49 -5.31
C LEU A 54 7.98 -18.53 -5.24
N ALA A 55 8.24 -17.21 -5.22
CA ALA A 55 7.19 -16.20 -5.28
C ALA A 55 6.32 -16.32 -6.55
N ARG A 56 6.92 -16.64 -7.71
CA ARG A 56 6.18 -16.90 -8.96
C ARG A 56 5.33 -18.16 -8.89
N ILE A 57 5.83 -19.21 -8.23
CA ILE A 57 5.06 -20.45 -8.00
C ILE A 57 3.85 -20.15 -7.12
N ILE A 58 4.05 -19.44 -6.00
CA ILE A 58 2.96 -19.00 -5.11
C ILE A 58 1.93 -18.20 -5.91
N LEU A 59 2.35 -17.16 -6.65
CA LEU A 59 1.41 -16.30 -7.35
C LEU A 59 0.58 -17.04 -8.42
N LYS A 60 1.14 -18.09 -9.04
CA LYS A 60 0.41 -18.91 -10.03
C LYS A 60 -0.70 -19.78 -9.41
N GLN A 61 -0.65 -20.06 -8.11
CA GLN A 61 -1.63 -20.88 -7.38
C GLN A 61 -1.89 -22.26 -8.05
N LYS A 62 -0.85 -22.88 -8.62
CA LYS A 62 -0.93 -24.22 -9.26
C LYS A 62 -0.26 -25.33 -8.47
N GLU A 63 0.57 -24.98 -7.50
CA GLU A 63 1.29 -25.93 -6.66
C GLU A 63 0.44 -26.31 -5.45
N VAL A 64 0.23 -27.60 -5.24
CA VAL A 64 -0.58 -28.13 -4.15
C VAL A 64 0.28 -28.29 -2.89
N MET A 65 1.53 -28.75 -3.05
CA MET A 65 2.43 -29.04 -1.93
C MET A 65 3.44 -27.90 -1.76
N ILE A 66 2.95 -26.68 -1.51
CA ILE A 66 3.79 -25.47 -1.50
C ILE A 66 4.89 -25.50 -0.42
N HIS A 67 4.63 -26.16 0.71
CA HIS A 67 5.61 -26.34 1.78
C HIS A 67 6.77 -27.25 1.35
N GLU A 68 6.48 -28.35 0.64
CA GLU A 68 7.51 -29.24 0.08
C GLU A 68 8.31 -28.52 -0.99
N LYS A 69 7.62 -27.80 -1.88
CA LYS A 69 8.26 -27.01 -2.94
C LYS A 69 9.18 -25.93 -2.38
N ALA A 70 8.83 -25.33 -1.24
CA ALA A 70 9.67 -24.35 -0.56
C ALA A 70 10.97 -24.97 0.00
N GLY A 71 10.98 -26.28 0.27
CA GLY A 71 12.19 -27.00 0.68
C GLY A 71 13.33 -26.92 -0.35
N GLU A 72 13.00 -26.79 -1.64
CA GLU A 72 14.00 -26.60 -2.71
C GLU A 72 14.71 -25.24 -2.66
N PHE A 73 14.22 -24.31 -1.85
CA PHE A 73 14.76 -22.94 -1.72
C PHE A 73 15.51 -22.71 -0.40
N ILE A 74 15.76 -23.77 0.38
CA ILE A 74 16.56 -23.71 1.60
C ILE A 74 18.04 -23.46 1.23
N SER A 75 18.70 -22.57 1.97
CA SER A 75 20.11 -22.22 1.81
C SER A 75 20.70 -21.74 3.13
N GLU A 76 22.01 -21.48 3.18
CA GLU A 76 22.66 -20.89 4.38
C GLU A 76 21.99 -19.58 4.83
N LYS A 77 21.49 -18.78 3.88
CA LYS A 77 20.81 -17.50 4.15
C LYS A 77 19.32 -17.65 4.43
N VAL A 78 18.73 -18.81 4.09
CA VAL A 78 17.31 -19.14 4.23
C VAL A 78 17.20 -20.56 4.77
N PRO A 79 17.44 -20.78 6.07
CA PRO A 79 17.64 -22.12 6.64
C PRO A 79 16.38 -22.99 6.72
N THR A 80 15.18 -22.44 6.55
CA THR A 80 13.93 -23.22 6.66
C THR A 80 12.94 -22.90 5.56
N ALA A 81 12.04 -23.85 5.27
CA ALA A 81 10.96 -23.68 4.32
C ALA A 81 10.02 -22.52 4.71
N GLU A 82 9.79 -22.29 5.99
CA GLU A 82 8.99 -21.17 6.50
C GLU A 82 9.63 -19.83 6.15
N GLN A 83 10.96 -19.73 6.27
CA GLN A 83 11.68 -18.51 5.88
C GLN A 83 11.65 -18.29 4.37
N ALA A 84 11.76 -19.36 3.57
CA ALA A 84 11.62 -19.29 2.12
C ALA A 84 10.21 -18.80 1.73
N LEU A 85 9.17 -19.37 2.34
CA LEU A 85 7.78 -18.95 2.13
C LEU A 85 7.55 -17.50 2.56
N GLN A 86 8.10 -17.07 3.71
CA GLN A 86 7.96 -15.70 4.17
C GLN A 86 8.65 -14.71 3.22
N GLY A 87 9.87 -14.99 2.78
CA GLY A 87 10.56 -14.15 1.81
C GLY A 87 9.85 -14.10 0.47
N ALA A 88 9.32 -15.24 -0.01
CA ALA A 88 8.50 -15.28 -1.20
C ALA A 88 7.19 -14.47 -1.05
N ARG A 89 6.54 -14.52 0.12
CA ARG A 89 5.36 -13.67 0.44
C ARG A 89 5.69 -12.19 0.43
N ASP A 90 6.86 -11.79 0.95
CA ASP A 90 7.30 -10.39 0.92
C ASP A 90 7.46 -9.90 -0.53
N ILE A 91 7.98 -10.74 -1.43
CA ILE A 91 8.06 -10.44 -2.87
C ILE A 91 6.67 -10.30 -3.49
N VAL A 92 5.76 -11.24 -3.21
CA VAL A 92 4.38 -11.20 -3.73
C VAL A 92 3.64 -9.96 -3.22
N ALA A 93 3.78 -9.63 -1.94
CA ALA A 93 3.19 -8.44 -1.34
C ALA A 93 3.67 -7.17 -2.04
N GLU A 94 4.96 -7.07 -2.36
CA GLU A 94 5.49 -5.94 -3.14
C GLU A 94 4.88 -5.88 -4.55
N TRP A 95 4.79 -7.00 -5.26
CA TRP A 95 4.16 -7.05 -6.59
C TRP A 95 2.70 -6.62 -6.59
N ILE A 96 1.92 -7.08 -5.61
CA ILE A 96 0.51 -6.68 -5.47
C ILE A 96 0.39 -5.20 -5.11
N ASN A 97 1.22 -4.73 -4.18
CA ASN A 97 1.23 -3.33 -3.75
C ASN A 97 1.60 -2.38 -4.90
N GLU A 98 2.41 -2.82 -5.86
CA GLU A 98 2.80 -2.02 -7.02
C GLU A 98 1.92 -2.24 -8.25
N ASN A 99 0.95 -3.16 -8.17
CA ASN A 99 0.04 -3.41 -9.27
C ASN A 99 -1.02 -2.30 -9.35
N LYS A 100 -1.00 -1.52 -10.43
CA LYS A 100 -1.96 -0.42 -10.67
C LYS A 100 -3.42 -0.89 -10.55
N GLN A 101 -3.78 -2.01 -11.18
CA GLN A 101 -5.17 -2.49 -11.17
C GLN A 101 -5.62 -2.87 -9.77
N ALA A 102 -4.77 -3.52 -8.98
CA ALA A 102 -5.05 -3.85 -7.59
C ALA A 102 -5.26 -2.58 -6.76
N ARG A 103 -4.38 -1.59 -6.88
CA ARG A 103 -4.51 -0.30 -6.18
C ARG A 103 -5.78 0.44 -6.57
N ASP A 104 -6.11 0.51 -7.86
CA ASP A 104 -7.33 1.14 -8.35
C ASP A 104 -8.59 0.42 -7.86
N HIS A 105 -8.55 -0.89 -7.73
CA HIS A 105 -9.65 -1.65 -7.13
C HIS A 105 -9.83 -1.29 -5.66
N VAL A 106 -8.75 -1.32 -4.86
CA VAL A 106 -8.79 -0.97 -3.43
C VAL A 106 -9.26 0.47 -3.21
N ARG A 107 -8.73 1.45 -3.97
CA ARG A 107 -9.18 2.85 -3.87
C ARG A 107 -10.66 3.02 -4.15
N ARG A 108 -11.16 2.39 -5.21
CA ARG A 108 -12.59 2.49 -5.58
C ARG A 108 -13.50 1.78 -4.59
N HIS A 109 -13.01 0.72 -3.95
CA HIS A 109 -13.74 0.04 -2.88
C HIS A 109 -13.77 0.92 -1.63
N PHE A 110 -12.62 1.42 -1.19
CA PHE A 110 -12.51 2.34 -0.05
C PHE A 110 -13.38 3.58 -0.23
N ALA A 111 -13.34 4.23 -1.40
CA ALA A 111 -14.14 5.43 -1.66
C ALA A 111 -15.66 5.19 -1.60
N ARG A 112 -16.13 3.94 -1.75
CA ARG A 112 -17.56 3.60 -1.73
C ARG A 112 -18.02 3.05 -0.39
N GLU A 113 -17.20 2.23 0.24
CA GLU A 113 -17.62 1.42 1.40
C GLU A 113 -16.98 1.88 2.73
N ALA A 114 -16.00 2.77 2.70
CA ALA A 114 -15.32 3.18 3.93
C ALA A 114 -16.26 3.92 4.87
N GLN A 115 -16.12 3.61 6.17
CA GLN A 115 -16.68 4.42 7.24
C GLN A 115 -15.60 5.36 7.76
N LEU A 116 -15.97 6.62 7.95
CA LEU A 116 -15.16 7.62 8.63
C LEU A 116 -15.61 7.66 10.09
N THR A 117 -14.69 7.35 10.98
CA THR A 117 -14.95 7.41 12.42
C THR A 117 -14.07 8.46 13.08
N ALA A 118 -14.58 9.07 14.15
CA ALA A 118 -13.81 10.01 14.95
C ALA A 118 -14.09 9.82 16.43
N ARG A 119 -13.03 9.90 17.23
CA ARG A 119 -13.11 9.86 18.68
C ARG A 119 -12.33 10.97 19.34
N VAL A 120 -12.85 11.50 20.43
CA VAL A 120 -12.11 12.49 21.23
C VAL A 120 -10.88 11.85 21.88
N VAL A 121 -9.78 12.59 21.92
CA VAL A 121 -8.62 12.23 22.73
C VAL A 121 -9.00 12.51 24.19
N PRO A 122 -8.94 11.52 25.11
CA PRO A 122 -9.51 11.66 26.45
C PRO A 122 -9.04 12.90 27.24
N SER A 123 -7.79 13.33 27.04
CA SER A 123 -7.26 14.53 27.70
C SER A 123 -7.80 15.86 27.15
N MET A 124 -8.50 15.85 26.02
CA MET A 124 -8.95 17.03 25.28
C MET A 124 -10.47 17.25 25.35
N GLU A 125 -11.22 16.47 26.13
CA GLU A 125 -12.70 16.57 26.18
C GLU A 125 -13.21 17.96 26.57
N SER A 126 -12.55 18.60 27.55
CA SER A 126 -12.94 19.93 28.02
C SER A 126 -12.51 21.05 27.05
N GLU A 127 -11.26 21.03 26.59
CA GLU A 127 -10.70 22.02 25.66
C GLU A 127 -11.31 21.89 24.25
N GLY A 128 -11.72 20.68 23.90
CA GLY A 128 -12.25 20.26 22.61
C GLY A 128 -13.75 20.43 22.43
N ILE A 129 -14.45 21.08 23.37
CA ILE A 129 -15.94 21.12 23.41
C ILE A 129 -16.59 21.60 22.10
N LYS A 130 -15.89 22.43 21.31
CA LYS A 130 -16.33 22.88 19.99
C LYS A 130 -16.48 21.75 18.95
N TYR A 131 -15.90 20.58 19.21
CA TYR A 131 -16.01 19.37 18.39
C TYR A 131 -16.89 18.30 19.03
N LYS A 132 -17.69 18.63 20.05
CA LYS A 132 -18.48 17.66 20.82
C LYS A 132 -19.35 16.75 19.93
N ASP A 133 -19.92 17.28 18.85
CA ASP A 133 -20.72 16.53 17.88
C ASP A 133 -19.94 15.41 17.17
N TYR A 134 -18.61 15.43 17.28
CA TYR A 134 -17.70 14.49 16.65
C TYR A 134 -16.91 13.62 17.62
N PHE A 135 -17.18 13.69 18.92
CA PHE A 135 -16.45 12.91 19.94
C PHE A 135 -16.65 11.41 19.83
N ASP A 136 -17.74 10.97 19.19
CA ASP A 136 -18.03 9.59 18.83
C ASP A 136 -18.74 9.55 17.47
N PHE A 137 -18.10 10.14 16.46
CA PHE A 137 -18.66 10.18 15.10
C PHE A 137 -18.43 8.86 14.38
N SER A 138 -19.45 8.39 13.67
CA SER A 138 -19.32 7.35 12.65
C SER A 138 -20.27 7.64 11.50
N GLY A 139 -19.77 7.56 10.27
CA GLY A 139 -20.58 7.76 9.07
C GLY A 139 -19.91 7.25 7.81
N ALA A 140 -20.69 6.91 6.80
CA ALA A 140 -20.16 6.51 5.50
C ALA A 140 -19.40 7.68 4.85
N LEU A 141 -18.19 7.42 4.35
CA LEU A 141 -17.32 8.44 3.77
C LEU A 141 -17.94 9.09 2.53
N ASP A 142 -18.56 8.29 1.66
CA ASP A 142 -19.19 8.70 0.41
C ASP A 142 -20.39 9.65 0.60
N LYS A 143 -21.04 9.57 1.77
CA LYS A 143 -22.21 10.38 2.15
C LYS A 143 -21.86 11.53 3.10
N CYS A 144 -20.61 11.64 3.54
CA CYS A 144 -20.22 12.63 4.53
C CYS A 144 -20.13 14.04 3.89
N PRO A 145 -20.92 15.02 4.36
CA PRO A 145 -20.87 16.37 3.81
C PRO A 145 -19.49 17.02 4.01
N SER A 146 -19.04 17.81 3.04
CA SER A 146 -17.70 18.42 3.04
C SER A 146 -17.41 19.24 4.30
N HIS A 147 -18.40 19.96 4.85
CA HIS A 147 -18.22 20.74 6.07
C HIS A 147 -17.92 19.87 7.31
N ARG A 148 -18.46 18.65 7.38
CA ARG A 148 -18.18 17.70 8.47
C ARG A 148 -16.78 17.12 8.33
N ILE A 149 -16.39 16.71 7.12
CA ILE A 149 -15.04 16.24 6.83
C ILE A 149 -14.00 17.30 7.23
N LEU A 150 -14.24 18.57 6.88
CA LEU A 150 -13.35 19.67 7.25
C LEU A 150 -13.29 19.90 8.77
N ALA A 151 -14.40 19.75 9.49
CA ALA A 151 -14.41 19.84 10.95
C ALA A 151 -13.62 18.70 11.60
N LEU A 152 -13.76 17.48 11.09
CA LEU A 152 -13.04 16.30 11.53
C LEU A 152 -11.52 16.46 11.35
N PHE A 153 -11.07 16.84 10.15
CA PHE A 153 -9.65 17.09 9.89
C PHE A 153 -9.10 18.26 10.70
N ARG A 154 -9.91 19.28 11.00
CA ARG A 154 -9.48 20.36 11.90
C ARG A 154 -9.29 19.86 13.32
N GLY A 155 -10.24 19.08 13.84
CA GLY A 155 -10.13 18.46 15.15
C GLY A 155 -8.94 17.51 15.27
N GLU A 156 -8.64 16.74 14.22
CA GLU A 156 -7.44 15.90 14.14
C GLU A 156 -6.15 16.71 14.15
N LYS A 157 -6.07 17.76 13.32
CA LYS A 157 -4.91 18.65 13.24
C LYS A 157 -4.64 19.36 14.57
N GLU A 158 -5.69 19.72 15.30
CA GLU A 158 -5.62 20.30 16.65
C GLU A 158 -5.41 19.23 17.74
N LYS A 159 -5.29 17.95 17.37
CA LYS A 159 -5.09 16.79 18.27
C LYS A 159 -6.23 16.57 19.27
N VAL A 160 -7.40 17.12 19.01
CA VAL A 160 -8.61 16.91 19.82
C VAL A 160 -9.30 15.61 19.44
N LEU A 161 -9.33 15.30 18.14
CA LEU A 161 -9.94 14.09 17.61
C LEU A 161 -8.86 13.13 17.09
N ARG A 162 -9.14 11.84 17.15
CA ARG A 162 -8.50 10.79 16.37
C ARG A 162 -9.48 10.36 15.29
N LEU A 163 -9.01 10.24 14.05
CA LEU A 163 -9.78 9.71 12.93
C LEU A 163 -9.30 8.29 12.63
N ASP A 164 -10.23 7.37 12.43
CA ASP A 164 -9.99 6.00 11.97
C ASP A 164 -10.87 5.69 10.75
#